data_AF-A0A382PPC5-F1
#
_entry.id   AF-A0A382PPC5-F1
#
_cell.length_a   1.000
_cell.length_b   1.000
_cell.length_c   1.000
_cell.angle_alpha   90.00
_cell.angle_beta   90.00
_cell.angle_gamma   90.00
#
_symmetry.space_group_name_H-M   'P 1'
#
loop_
_entity.id
_entity.type
_entity.pdbx_description
1 polymer ?
#
loop_
_entity_poly.entity_id
_entity_poly.type
_entity_poly.pdbx_seq_one_letter_code
_entity_poly.pdbx_strand_id
1 'polypeptide(L)'
;MGKSGEGAANLAHFLGASVFVSDANFNPDIKKRSNSLESIGIEVEIGNHTNKIFDGELWVLSPGVSQDSPVVKEAKSKGIPVISEIEFASWYADYPIVSVTGSNGKTTTVNLINNMCNTNSFNPILGGNVGTAFSDIILNDLKNKPNNRIYILEISSFQLEHIFSFKPFISVFLNITPDHLD
;
A
#
# COMPACT_ATOMS: atom_id res chain seq x y z
N MET A 1 -5.16 6.64 7.81
CA MET A 1 -4.50 5.38 8.16
C MET A 1 -5.51 4.22 8.16
N GLY A 2 -5.53 3.47 7.06
CA GLY A 2 -6.09 2.11 7.02
C GLY A 2 -4.97 1.06 7.12
N LYS A 3 -5.27 -0.18 6.71
CA LYS A 3 -4.29 -1.29 6.68
C LYS A 3 -3.04 -0.94 5.86
N SER A 4 -3.20 -0.33 4.68
CA SER A 4 -2.06 0.06 3.83
C SER A 4 -1.15 1.09 4.52
N GLY A 5 -1.71 2.11 5.18
CA GLY A 5 -0.90 3.11 5.89
C GLY A 5 -0.13 2.53 7.07
N GLU A 6 -0.77 1.63 7.83
CA GLU A 6 -0.13 0.91 8.94
C GLU A 6 0.99 -0.01 8.44
N GLY A 7 0.73 -0.79 7.37
CA GLY A 7 1.73 -1.67 6.78
C GLY A 7 2.94 -0.92 6.19
N ALA A 8 2.70 0.20 5.51
CA ALA A 8 3.77 1.05 4.99
C ALA A 8 4.63 1.63 6.12
N ALA A 9 4.00 2.09 7.21
CA ALA A 9 4.70 2.61 8.38
C ALA A 9 5.58 1.54 9.05
N ASN A 10 5.04 0.33 9.23
CA ASN A 10 5.78 -0.79 9.79
C ASN A 10 6.97 -1.21 8.91
N LEU A 11 6.78 -1.28 7.59
CA LEU A 11 7.84 -1.60 6.65
C LEU A 11 8.94 -0.54 6.66
N ALA A 12 8.57 0.74 6.57
CA ALA A 12 9.52 1.85 6.60
C ALA A 12 10.33 1.88 7.91
N HIS A 13 9.66 1.67 9.05
CA HIS A 13 10.32 1.59 10.36
C HIS A 13 11.29 0.41 10.44
N PHE A 14 10.89 -0.77 9.93
CA PHE A 14 11.76 -1.94 9.87
C PHE A 14 13.01 -1.70 9.00
N LEU A 15 12.87 -0.92 7.94
CA LEU A 15 13.97 -0.52 7.06
C LEU A 15 14.85 0.60 7.66
N GLY A 16 14.52 1.11 8.85
CA GLY A 16 15.29 2.11 9.58
C GLY A 16 14.95 3.56 9.25
N ALA A 17 13.82 3.82 8.58
CA ALA A 17 13.37 5.18 8.33
C ALA A 17 12.84 5.87 9.60
N SER A 18 12.97 7.19 9.67
CA SER A 18 12.25 8.02 10.63
C SER A 18 10.81 8.19 10.14
N VAL A 19 9.86 7.52 10.78
CA VAL A 19 8.46 7.45 10.31
C VAL A 19 7.57 8.38 11.14
N PHE A 20 6.77 9.18 10.43
CA PHE A 20 5.66 9.95 10.99
C PHE A 20 4.38 9.56 10.27
N VAL A 21 3.31 9.27 11.03
CA VAL A 21 2.00 8.91 10.47
C VAL A 21 0.97 9.97 10.84
N SER A 22 0.19 10.39 9.86
CA SER A 22 -0.85 11.41 10.04
C SER A 22 -2.19 10.94 9.48
N ASP A 23 -3.27 11.13 10.22
CA ASP A 23 -4.65 10.82 9.80
C ASP A 23 -5.61 11.93 10.23
N ALA A 24 -6.32 12.52 9.28
CA ALA A 24 -7.34 13.53 9.59
C ALA A 24 -8.54 12.99 10.37
N ASN A 25 -8.74 11.67 10.39
CA ASN A 25 -9.86 11.06 11.09
C ASN A 25 -9.51 10.69 12.54
N PHE A 26 -10.52 10.73 13.41
CA PHE A 26 -10.44 10.26 14.79
C PHE A 26 -11.55 9.25 15.06
N ASN A 27 -11.20 7.98 15.20
CA ASN A 27 -12.14 6.92 15.59
C ASN A 27 -11.42 5.79 16.36
N PRO A 28 -12.16 4.85 16.99
CA PRO A 28 -11.56 3.80 17.80
C PRO A 28 -10.56 2.91 17.05
N ASP A 29 -10.81 2.61 15.77
CA ASP A 29 -9.91 1.78 14.96
C ASP A 29 -8.60 2.48 14.64
N ILE A 30 -8.66 3.78 14.29
CA ILE A 30 -7.46 4.60 14.06
C ILE A 30 -6.68 4.75 15.35
N LYS A 31 -7.35 5.00 16.47
CA LYS A 31 -6.70 5.09 17.79
C LYS A 31 -5.99 3.79 18.16
N LYS A 32 -6.60 2.63 17.88
CA LYS A 32 -5.98 1.33 18.10
C LYS A 32 -4.69 1.17 17.28
N ARG A 33 -4.73 1.54 15.99
CA ARG A 33 -3.55 1.51 15.11
C ARG A 33 -2.48 2.48 15.55
N SER A 34 -2.85 3.71 15.92
CA SER A 34 -1.95 4.72 16.50
C SER A 34 -1.17 4.13 17.67
N ASN A 35 -1.88 3.59 18.67
CA ASN A 35 -1.24 2.99 19.84
C ASN A 35 -0.28 1.85 19.47
N SER A 36 -0.60 1.06 18.45
CA SER A 36 0.26 -0.02 17.97
C SER A 36 1.57 0.51 17.37
N LEU A 37 1.48 1.55 16.53
CA LEU A 37 2.65 2.20 15.94
C LEU A 37 3.48 2.97 16.98
N GLU A 38 2.83 3.68 17.89
CA GLU A 38 3.49 4.39 19.00
C GLU A 38 4.24 3.43 19.92
N SER A 39 3.72 2.21 20.13
CA SER A 39 4.38 1.19 20.96
C SER A 39 5.73 0.71 20.41
N ILE A 40 5.98 0.90 19.10
CA ILE A 40 7.25 0.61 18.44
C ILE A 40 8.06 1.89 18.14
N GLY A 41 7.64 3.03 18.68
CA GLY A 41 8.37 4.30 18.59
C GLY A 41 8.10 5.10 17.31
N ILE A 42 7.06 4.76 16.54
CA ILE A 42 6.62 5.58 15.41
C ILE A 42 5.74 6.71 15.95
N GLU A 43 6.02 7.93 15.53
CA GLU A 43 5.22 9.08 15.91
C GLU A 43 3.93 9.18 15.07
N VAL A 44 2.80 9.47 15.72
CA VAL A 44 1.49 9.49 15.08
C VAL A 44 0.70 10.73 15.50
N GLU A 45 0.02 11.36 14.55
CA GLU A 45 -1.05 12.34 14.81
C GLU A 45 -2.39 11.86 14.21
N ILE A 46 -3.48 12.13 14.93
CA ILE A 46 -4.84 11.73 14.54
C ILE A 46 -5.83 12.87 14.74
N GLY A 47 -6.83 12.97 13.88
CA GLY A 47 -7.86 14.01 13.91
C GLY A 47 -7.45 15.32 13.22
N ASN A 48 -6.24 15.42 12.69
CA ASN A 48 -5.77 16.56 11.91
C ASN A 48 -4.57 16.19 11.02
N HIS A 49 -4.12 17.19 10.26
CA HIS A 49 -2.87 17.19 9.50
C HIS A 49 -2.12 18.46 9.90
N THR A 50 -1.14 18.36 10.81
CA THR A 50 -0.32 19.52 11.19
C THR A 50 0.78 19.76 10.17
N ASN A 51 1.41 20.95 10.20
CA ASN A 51 2.49 21.28 9.26
C ASN A 51 3.68 20.31 9.31
N LYS A 52 3.81 19.51 10.38
CA LYS A 52 4.86 18.50 10.54
C LYS A 52 4.89 17.48 9.40
N ILE A 53 3.74 17.19 8.78
CA ILE A 53 3.68 16.30 7.61
C ILE A 53 4.59 16.78 6.47
N PHE A 54 4.82 18.09 6.34
CA PHE A 54 5.63 18.67 5.27
C PHE A 54 7.14 18.60 5.54
N ASP A 55 7.56 18.13 6.71
CA ASP A 55 8.98 17.89 7.01
C ASP A 55 9.47 16.57 6.39
N GLY A 56 8.55 15.73 5.88
CA GLY A 56 8.87 14.44 5.28
C GLY A 56 9.49 14.54 3.88
N GLU A 57 10.50 13.71 3.62
CA GLU A 57 11.20 13.63 2.33
C GLU A 57 10.44 12.78 1.29
N LEU A 58 9.47 11.97 1.73
CA LEU A 58 8.64 11.09 0.92
C LEU A 58 7.31 10.85 1.62
N TRP A 59 6.20 10.95 0.88
CA TRP A 59 4.87 10.60 1.37
C TRP A 59 4.38 9.29 0.76
N VAL A 60 3.98 8.35 1.63
CA VAL A 60 3.25 7.15 1.22
C VAL A 60 1.77 7.36 1.48
N LEU A 61 1.02 7.63 0.43
CA LEU A 61 -0.39 8.00 0.50
C LEU A 61 -1.27 6.75 0.67
N SER A 62 -2.15 6.78 1.67
CA SER A 62 -3.18 5.75 1.84
C SER A 62 -4.24 5.89 0.75
N PRO A 63 -4.76 4.80 0.15
CA PRO A 63 -5.69 4.86 -0.99
C PRO A 63 -7.00 5.64 -0.73
N GLY A 64 -7.43 5.76 0.52
CA GLY A 64 -8.62 6.52 0.90
C GLY A 64 -8.42 8.04 0.97
N VAL A 65 -7.20 8.55 0.79
CA VAL A 65 -6.94 9.99 0.75
C VAL A 65 -6.97 10.44 -0.71
N SER A 66 -7.89 11.32 -1.05
CA SER A 66 -8.01 11.87 -2.40
C SER A 66 -6.71 12.61 -2.80
N GLN A 67 -6.25 12.34 -4.02
CA GLN A 67 -5.10 13.03 -4.61
C GLN A 67 -5.36 14.51 -4.86
N ASP A 68 -6.63 14.87 -4.97
CA ASP A 68 -7.09 16.23 -5.16
C ASP A 68 -7.27 17.00 -3.86
N SER A 69 -7.03 16.35 -2.72
CA SER A 69 -7.11 17.00 -1.42
C SER A 69 -6.10 18.16 -1.32
N PRO A 70 -6.47 19.26 -0.62
CA PRO A 70 -5.58 20.41 -0.46
C PRO A 70 -4.20 20.05 0.11
N VAL A 71 -4.15 19.11 1.05
CA VAL A 71 -2.91 18.66 1.70
C VAL A 71 -1.96 17.95 0.73
N VAL A 72 -2.48 17.13 -0.19
CA VAL A 72 -1.66 16.45 -1.21
C VAL A 72 -1.17 17.46 -2.25
N LYS A 73 -2.02 18.41 -2.65
CA LYS A 73 -1.63 19.50 -3.57
C LYS A 73 -0.53 20.37 -2.97
N GLU A 74 -0.60 20.67 -1.68
CA GLU A 74 0.43 21.42 -0.97
C GLU A 74 1.74 20.63 -0.85
N ALA A 75 1.70 19.32 -0.55
CA ALA A 75 2.90 18.49 -0.53
C ALA A 75 3.61 18.48 -1.89
N LYS A 76 2.84 18.32 -2.98
CA LYS A 76 3.36 18.37 -4.35
C LYS A 76 3.95 19.74 -4.70
N SER A 77 3.30 20.85 -4.28
CA SER A 77 3.82 22.20 -4.55
C SER A 77 5.12 22.51 -3.79
N LYS A 78 5.33 21.86 -2.64
CA LYS A 78 6.59 21.87 -1.88
C LYS A 78 7.66 20.92 -2.45
N GLY A 79 7.35 20.16 -3.51
CA GLY A 79 8.27 19.22 -4.14
C GLY A 79 8.44 17.90 -3.39
N ILE A 80 7.56 17.60 -2.43
CA ILE A 80 7.60 16.32 -1.70
C ILE A 80 7.03 15.24 -2.62
N PRO A 81 7.80 14.17 -2.93
CA PRO A 81 7.28 13.04 -3.70
C PRO A 81 6.14 12.35 -2.96
N VAL A 82 5.03 12.12 -3.66
CA VAL A 82 3.86 11.41 -3.13
C VAL A 82 3.68 10.13 -3.94
N ILE A 83 3.80 8.98 -3.27
CA ILE A 83 3.69 7.65 -3.87
C ILE A 83 2.59 6.84 -3.20
N SER A 84 2.11 5.78 -3.86
CA SER A 84 1.19 4.83 -3.23
C SER A 84 1.94 3.81 -2.38
N GLU A 85 1.21 3.14 -1.49
CA GLU A 85 1.74 2.01 -0.73
C GLU A 85 2.22 0.85 -1.63
N ILE A 86 1.57 0.66 -2.78
CA ILE A 86 1.96 -0.36 -3.77
C ILE A 86 3.32 -0.03 -4.39
N GLU A 87 3.54 1.24 -4.76
CA GLU A 87 4.84 1.71 -5.25
C GLU A 87 5.92 1.47 -4.21
N PHE A 88 5.70 1.93 -2.98
CA PHE A 88 6.68 1.81 -1.89
C PHE A 88 7.06 0.36 -1.60
N ALA A 89 6.07 -0.53 -1.43
CA ALA A 89 6.32 -1.95 -1.16
C ALA A 89 7.06 -2.63 -2.32
N SER A 90 6.77 -2.25 -3.56
CA SER A 90 7.37 -2.87 -4.74
C SER A 90 8.87 -2.67 -4.86
N TRP A 91 9.43 -1.61 -4.25
CA TRP A 91 10.88 -1.37 -4.23
C TRP A 91 11.67 -2.46 -3.50
N TYR A 92 11.00 -3.22 -2.64
CA TYR A 92 11.60 -4.27 -1.81
C TYR A 92 11.03 -5.65 -2.14
N ALA A 93 10.33 -5.79 -3.27
CA ALA A 93 9.77 -7.05 -3.72
C ALA A 93 10.81 -7.86 -4.52
N ASP A 94 11.32 -8.93 -3.92
CA ASP A 94 12.34 -9.79 -4.53
C ASP A 94 11.78 -10.87 -5.47
N TYR A 95 10.45 -11.01 -5.54
CA TYR A 95 9.78 -12.09 -6.26
C TYR A 95 8.80 -11.55 -7.32
N PRO A 96 8.44 -12.36 -8.33
CA PRO A 96 7.55 -11.92 -9.39
C PRO A 96 6.19 -11.44 -8.86
N ILE A 97 5.73 -10.31 -9.41
CA ILE A 97 4.43 -9.73 -9.12
C ILE A 97 3.49 -10.01 -10.30
N VAL A 98 2.32 -10.59 -10.01
CA VAL A 98 1.16 -10.66 -10.90
C VAL A 98 0.12 -9.70 -10.37
N SER A 99 -0.19 -8.65 -11.11
CA SER A 99 -1.19 -7.65 -10.72
C SER A 99 -2.46 -7.74 -11.55
N VAL A 100 -3.60 -7.55 -10.90
CA VAL A 100 -4.93 -7.51 -11.53
C VAL A 100 -5.64 -6.21 -11.18
N THR A 101 -6.15 -5.53 -12.19
CA THR A 101 -6.98 -4.33 -12.04
C THR A 101 -8.16 -4.34 -13.03
N GLY A 102 -9.05 -3.35 -12.92
CA GLY A 102 -10.28 -3.20 -13.70
C GLY A 102 -11.45 -2.77 -12.84
N SER A 103 -12.58 -2.39 -13.43
CA SER A 103 -13.76 -1.97 -12.67
C SER A 103 -14.31 -3.15 -11.86
N ASN A 104 -14.58 -4.27 -12.53
CA ASN A 104 -15.26 -5.44 -11.95
C ASN A 104 -14.46 -6.74 -12.08
N GLY A 105 -14.73 -7.69 -11.19
CA GLY A 105 -14.17 -9.05 -11.24
C GLY A 105 -12.76 -9.22 -10.67
N LYS A 106 -12.10 -8.14 -10.22
CA LYS A 106 -10.72 -8.15 -9.68
C LYS A 106 -10.51 -9.22 -8.61
N THR A 107 -11.34 -9.19 -7.56
CA THR A 107 -11.22 -10.08 -6.41
C THR A 107 -11.39 -11.54 -6.81
N THR A 108 -12.37 -11.86 -7.65
CA THR A 108 -12.56 -13.23 -8.15
C THR A 108 -11.34 -13.69 -8.95
N THR A 109 -10.82 -12.83 -9.83
CA THR A 109 -9.66 -13.18 -10.67
C THR A 109 -8.39 -13.38 -9.86
N VAL A 110 -8.06 -12.51 -8.90
CA VAL A 110 -6.85 -12.71 -8.07
C VAL A 110 -6.94 -14.00 -7.27
N ASN A 111 -8.11 -14.32 -6.69
CA ASN A 111 -8.31 -15.57 -5.98
C ASN A 111 -8.14 -16.78 -6.89
N LEU A 112 -8.67 -16.72 -8.12
CA LEU A 112 -8.50 -17.78 -9.10
C LEU A 112 -7.03 -17.99 -9.47
N ILE A 113 -6.29 -16.91 -9.76
CA ILE A 113 -4.86 -16.97 -10.06
C ILE A 113 -4.08 -17.54 -8.88
N ASN A 114 -4.34 -17.06 -7.66
CA ASN A 114 -3.69 -17.57 -6.46
C ASN A 114 -3.91 -19.08 -6.29
N ASN A 115 -5.14 -19.56 -6.49
CA ASN A 115 -5.46 -20.99 -6.41
C ASN A 115 -4.79 -21.80 -7.52
N MET A 116 -4.71 -21.28 -8.74
CA MET A 116 -4.00 -21.92 -9.86
C MET A 116 -2.50 -22.01 -9.61
N CYS A 117 -1.91 -20.99 -9.01
CA CYS A 117 -0.49 -20.96 -8.66
C CYS A 117 -0.17 -21.82 -7.43
N ASN A 118 -1.14 -22.15 -6.58
CA ASN A 118 -0.90 -22.90 -5.35
C ASN A 118 -0.57 -24.37 -5.63
N THR A 119 0.71 -24.62 -5.90
CA THR A 119 1.27 -25.90 -6.33
C THR A 119 2.58 -26.15 -5.60
N ASN A 120 3.17 -27.34 -5.71
CA ASN A 120 4.47 -27.63 -5.08
C ASN A 120 5.62 -26.73 -5.60
N SER A 121 5.45 -26.10 -6.76
CA SER A 121 6.47 -25.27 -7.41
C SER A 121 6.40 -23.80 -7.04
N PHE A 122 5.30 -23.33 -6.44
CA PHE A 122 5.08 -21.91 -6.17
C PHE A 122 4.38 -21.70 -4.83
N ASN A 123 4.71 -20.58 -4.19
CA ASN A 123 4.17 -20.14 -2.92
C ASN A 123 3.44 -18.79 -3.13
N PRO A 124 2.25 -18.79 -3.74
CA PRO A 124 1.54 -17.56 -4.04
C PRO A 124 1.02 -16.92 -2.75
N ILE A 125 1.00 -15.60 -2.72
CA ILE A 125 0.36 -14.84 -1.65
C ILE A 125 -0.49 -13.71 -2.24
N LEU A 126 -1.73 -13.63 -1.74
CA LEU A 126 -2.68 -12.58 -2.10
C LEU A 126 -2.43 -11.31 -1.27
N GLY A 127 -2.46 -10.16 -1.93
CA GLY A 127 -2.40 -8.86 -1.25
C GLY A 127 -2.89 -7.70 -2.10
N GLY A 128 -2.58 -6.49 -1.63
CA GLY A 128 -2.96 -5.24 -2.28
C GLY A 128 -4.28 -4.69 -1.74
N ASN A 129 -5.23 -4.39 -2.64
CA ASN A 129 -6.54 -3.83 -2.29
C ASN A 129 -7.42 -4.77 -1.45
N VAL A 130 -7.15 -6.08 -1.49
CA VAL A 130 -7.87 -7.11 -0.73
C VAL A 130 -6.90 -7.92 0.13
N GLY A 131 -7.39 -8.34 1.30
CA GLY A 131 -6.64 -9.19 2.22
C GLY A 131 -5.62 -8.39 3.05
N THR A 132 -4.34 -8.60 2.73
CA THR A 132 -3.17 -8.06 3.45
C THR A 132 -2.53 -6.94 2.64
N ALA A 133 -2.10 -5.87 3.30
CA ALA A 133 -1.37 -4.80 2.63
C ALA A 133 -0.09 -5.37 2.00
N PHE A 134 0.33 -4.83 0.86
CA PHE A 134 1.50 -5.37 0.18
C PHE A 134 2.77 -5.16 1.02
N SER A 135 2.88 -4.03 1.72
CA SER A 135 3.96 -3.70 2.64
C SER A 135 4.08 -4.69 3.81
N ASP A 136 2.96 -5.20 4.33
CA ASP A 136 2.98 -6.23 5.37
C ASP A 136 3.53 -7.56 4.84
N ILE A 137 3.15 -7.93 3.62
CA ILE A 137 3.68 -9.13 2.94
C ILE A 137 5.18 -8.98 2.74
N ILE A 138 5.63 -7.84 2.24
CA ILE A 138 7.05 -7.55 2.01
C ILE A 138 7.83 -7.57 3.33
N LEU A 139 7.33 -6.92 4.38
CA LEU A 139 7.95 -6.95 5.70
C LEU A 139 8.11 -8.39 6.21
N ASN A 140 7.08 -9.22 6.06
CA ASN A 140 7.13 -10.62 6.44
C ASN A 140 8.16 -11.41 5.61
N ASP A 141 8.22 -11.18 4.31
CA ASP A 141 9.13 -11.88 3.40
C ASP A 141 10.59 -11.47 3.60
N LEU A 142 10.86 -10.19 3.92
CA LEU A 142 12.20 -9.73 4.31
C LEU A 142 12.72 -10.45 5.58
N LYS A 143 11.81 -10.75 6.52
CA LYS A 143 12.14 -11.47 7.76
C LYS A 143 12.32 -12.97 7.55
N ASN A 144 11.48 -13.58 6.72
CA ASN A 144 11.36 -15.04 6.63
C ASN A 144 11.97 -15.68 5.38
N LYS A 145 12.23 -14.88 4.33
CA LYS A 145 12.85 -15.30 3.06
C LYS A 145 12.22 -16.57 2.47
N PRO A 146 10.93 -16.53 2.09
CA PRO A 146 10.22 -17.69 1.59
C PRO A 146 10.74 -18.17 0.23
N ASN A 147 10.85 -19.48 0.03
CA ASN A 147 11.17 -20.02 -1.29
C ASN A 147 9.97 -19.95 -2.24
N ASN A 148 10.26 -19.82 -3.54
CA ASN A 148 9.30 -19.91 -4.65
C ASN A 148 8.10 -18.95 -4.54
N ARG A 149 8.28 -17.80 -3.89
CA ARG A 149 7.24 -16.80 -3.69
C ARG A 149 6.77 -16.21 -5.03
N ILE A 150 5.48 -15.92 -5.11
CA ILE A 150 4.87 -15.07 -6.16
C ILE A 150 3.83 -14.17 -5.48
N TYR A 151 3.85 -12.88 -5.82
CA TYR A 151 2.86 -11.92 -5.33
C TYR A 151 1.68 -11.82 -6.28
N ILE A 152 0.48 -12.10 -5.78
CA ILE A 152 -0.77 -11.95 -6.54
C ILE A 152 -1.51 -10.74 -5.98
N LEU A 153 -1.44 -9.62 -6.68
CA LEU A 153 -1.93 -8.33 -6.19
C LEU A 153 -3.23 -7.93 -6.87
N GLU A 154 -4.25 -7.66 -6.05
CA GLU A 154 -5.38 -6.84 -6.50
C GLU A 154 -5.00 -5.37 -6.37
N ILE A 155 -5.20 -4.58 -7.43
CA ILE A 155 -4.86 -3.15 -7.40
C ILE A 155 -6.06 -2.31 -7.85
N SER A 156 -6.46 -1.34 -7.01
CA SER A 156 -7.47 -0.34 -7.35
C SER A 156 -6.90 0.80 -8.20
N SER A 157 -7.76 1.57 -8.87
CA SER A 157 -7.32 2.76 -9.62
C SER A 157 -6.57 3.76 -8.73
N PHE A 158 -7.11 4.04 -7.53
CA PHE A 158 -6.49 4.95 -6.55
C PHE A 158 -5.05 4.55 -6.18
N GLN A 159 -4.77 3.24 -6.10
CA GLN A 159 -3.42 2.74 -5.84
C GLN A 159 -2.48 2.90 -7.05
N LEU A 160 -3.00 2.87 -8.27
CA LEU A 160 -2.24 3.04 -9.52
C LEU A 160 -1.94 4.50 -9.85
N GLU A 161 -2.69 5.46 -9.32
CA GLU A 161 -2.49 6.88 -9.64
C GLU A 161 -1.15 7.47 -9.11
N HIS A 162 -0.50 6.81 -8.14
CA HIS A 162 0.77 7.24 -7.53
C HIS A 162 1.87 6.18 -7.61
N ILE A 163 1.94 5.47 -8.74
CA ILE A 163 3.07 4.60 -9.09
C ILE A 163 4.00 5.26 -10.10
N PHE A 164 5.29 4.90 -10.04
CA PHE A 164 6.34 5.43 -10.92
C PHE A 164 7.22 4.31 -11.47
N SER A 165 7.65 3.41 -10.60
CA SER A 165 8.54 2.29 -10.94
C SER A 165 7.90 0.92 -10.70
N PHE A 166 6.67 0.87 -10.17
CA PHE A 166 5.89 -0.36 -10.04
C PHE A 166 5.82 -1.11 -11.38
N LYS A 167 6.50 -2.25 -11.44
CA LYS A 167 6.69 -3.03 -12.66
C LYS A 167 6.35 -4.50 -12.40
N PRO A 168 5.06 -4.86 -12.43
CA PRO A 168 4.65 -6.26 -12.30
C PRO A 168 5.20 -7.09 -13.46
N PHE A 169 5.51 -8.35 -13.16
CA PHE A 169 5.93 -9.34 -14.17
C PHE A 169 4.78 -9.66 -15.14
N ILE A 170 3.55 -9.74 -14.61
CA ILE A 170 2.32 -9.89 -15.39
C ILE A 170 1.29 -8.87 -14.91
N SER A 171 0.69 -8.12 -15.83
CA SER A 171 -0.45 -7.24 -15.57
C SER A 171 -1.69 -7.73 -16.28
N VAL A 172 -2.80 -7.82 -15.55
CA VAL A 172 -4.12 -8.15 -16.09
C VAL A 172 -5.04 -6.94 -15.89
N PHE A 173 -5.52 -6.39 -17.00
CA PHE A 173 -6.57 -5.38 -17.02
C PHE A 173 -7.87 -6.03 -17.46
N LEU A 174 -8.84 -6.18 -16.55
CA LEU A 174 -10.04 -6.97 -16.80
C LEU A 174 -11.06 -6.27 -17.68
N ASN A 175 -11.47 -5.07 -17.28
CA ASN A 175 -12.51 -4.29 -17.94
C ASN A 175 -12.48 -2.84 -17.43
N ILE A 176 -13.06 -1.96 -18.22
CA ILE A 176 -13.40 -0.60 -17.84
C ILE A 176 -14.88 -0.38 -18.07
N THR A 177 -15.60 -0.11 -17.00
CA THR A 177 -16.99 0.33 -17.03
C THR A 177 -17.06 1.67 -16.29
N PRO A 178 -18.02 2.55 -16.62
CA PRO A 178 -18.26 3.76 -15.83
C PRO A 178 -18.52 3.35 -14.38
N ASP A 179 -17.55 3.62 -13.52
CA ASP A 179 -17.54 3.26 -12.11
C ASP A 179 -16.60 4.27 -11.45
N HIS A 180 -17.04 4.95 -10.38
CA HIS A 180 -16.37 6.12 -9.79
C HIS A 180 -16.21 7.35 -10.73
N LEU A 181 -17.33 7.92 -11.19
CA LEU A 181 -17.37 9.19 -11.94
C LEU A 181 -17.59 10.44 -11.05
N ASP A 182 -17.35 10.32 -9.75
CA ASP A 182 -17.52 11.42 -8.79
C ASP A 182 -16.30 12.33 -8.71
#